data_AF-E8MDG5-F1
#
_entry.id   AF-E8MDG5-F1
#
_cell.length_a   1.000
_cell.length_b   1.000
_cell.length_c   1.000
_cell.angle_alpha   90.00
_cell.angle_beta   90.00
_cell.angle_gamma   90.00
#
_symmetry.space_group_name_H-M   'P 1'
#
loop_
_entity.id
_entity.type
_entity.pdbx_description
1 polymer ?
#
loop_
_entity_poly.entity_id
_entity_poly.type
_entity_poly.pdbx_seq_one_letter_code
_entity_poly.pdbx_strand_id
1 'polypeptide(L)'
;MLKNARLSWITCCAIALSATTSDVHAKDLIKIEGSSTVYPITYQLAKRYMLSEGTGTQVAVGISGTGGGFRKFCRGRTDISNASRPIKQKERQLCQANGIEFIELPVAMDAITVVVNSENTWLESLSLRQLNQIWQREAEASLTSWSQFDAKFPNNPLQLHGPGPDSGTYDYFTEVTLAGEPSRQDYIANEDDSAMVAEVAADPNAMAFLGFAYYLQNQDKLKAIAISEFGGPPMLPNVENVMEGGYSALSRPLFIYVNKASLEKRGSVKRFLEMYFQPENIDQTVALSGYIPLSAQMYDVARQVLQLKKTGSVFTSSDMSNNFERFMQQRLN
;
A
#
# COMPACT_ATOMS: atom_id res chain seq x y z
N MET A 1 28.56 -36.10 -89.96
CA MET A 1 29.07 -35.41 -88.75
C MET A 1 28.14 -34.24 -88.46
N LEU A 2 27.17 -34.37 -87.53
CA LEU A 2 27.28 -34.01 -86.09
C LEU A 2 27.43 -32.47 -85.94
N LYS A 3 26.55 -31.68 -85.29
CA LYS A 3 25.57 -31.93 -84.23
C LYS A 3 24.46 -30.85 -84.23
N ASN A 4 23.25 -31.28 -83.88
CA ASN A 4 22.13 -30.46 -83.43
C ASN A 4 22.41 -29.84 -82.05
N ALA A 5 22.15 -28.54 -81.87
CA ALA A 5 22.09 -27.90 -80.56
C ALA A 5 20.61 -27.73 -80.16
N ARG A 6 20.20 -28.43 -79.09
CA ARG A 6 18.88 -28.29 -78.46
C ARG A 6 18.90 -27.09 -77.51
N LEU A 7 17.98 -26.15 -77.70
CA LEU A 7 17.68 -25.07 -76.75
C LEU A 7 16.83 -25.65 -75.62
N SER A 8 17.39 -25.71 -74.40
CA SER A 8 16.67 -26.12 -73.20
C SER A 8 16.02 -24.90 -72.55
N TRP A 9 14.69 -24.92 -72.41
CA TRP A 9 13.94 -23.89 -71.69
C TRP A 9 14.04 -24.19 -70.19
N ILE A 10 14.76 -23.34 -69.45
CA ILE A 10 14.82 -23.42 -67.98
C ILE A 10 13.64 -22.62 -67.43
N THR A 11 12.60 -23.32 -66.99
CA THR A 11 11.47 -22.73 -66.26
C THR A 11 11.94 -22.39 -64.84
N CYS A 12 12.21 -21.10 -64.59
CA CYS A 12 12.56 -20.61 -63.27
C CYS A 12 11.30 -20.55 -62.40
N CYS A 13 11.09 -21.57 -61.56
CA CYS A 13 10.00 -21.59 -60.59
C CYS A 13 10.35 -20.61 -59.45
N ALA A 14 9.78 -19.41 -59.48
CA ALA A 14 9.92 -18.44 -58.39
C ALA A 14 9.09 -18.90 -57.19
N ILE A 15 9.74 -19.54 -56.22
CA ILE A 15 9.15 -19.83 -54.91
C ILE A 15 9.08 -18.50 -54.16
N ALA A 16 7.88 -17.91 -54.10
CA ALA A 16 7.61 -16.77 -53.23
C ALA A 16 7.67 -17.25 -51.78
N LEU A 17 8.79 -16.97 -51.10
CA LEU A 17 8.94 -17.18 -49.67
C LEU A 17 8.10 -16.11 -48.96
N SER A 18 6.87 -16.46 -48.58
CA SER A 18 6.02 -15.64 -47.73
C SER A 18 6.66 -15.56 -46.35
N ALA A 19 7.47 -14.54 -46.10
CA ALA A 19 7.95 -14.22 -44.75
C ALA A 19 6.75 -13.79 -43.90
N THR A 20 6.25 -14.70 -43.06
CA THR A 20 5.30 -14.36 -42.01
C THR A 20 6.03 -13.53 -40.97
N THR A 21 5.97 -12.20 -41.10
CA THR A 21 6.38 -11.29 -40.03
C THR A 21 5.47 -11.54 -38.85
N SER A 22 5.98 -12.24 -37.84
CA SER A 22 5.31 -12.36 -36.56
C SER A 22 5.39 -10.99 -35.91
N ASP A 23 4.29 -10.24 -35.89
CA ASP A 23 4.23 -8.98 -35.16
C ASP A 23 4.46 -9.27 -33.67
N VAL A 24 5.69 -9.06 -33.20
CA VAL A 24 6.02 -9.06 -31.79
C VAL A 24 5.43 -7.78 -31.20
N HIS A 25 4.14 -7.81 -30.87
CA HIS A 25 3.52 -6.73 -30.11
C HIS A 25 4.19 -6.66 -28.73
N ALA A 26 4.75 -5.49 -28.41
CA ALA A 26 5.23 -5.22 -27.07
C ALA A 26 4.08 -5.44 -26.08
N LYS A 27 4.32 -6.30 -25.07
CA LYS A 27 3.32 -6.58 -24.02
C LYS A 27 2.90 -5.28 -23.35
N ASP A 28 1.60 -5.12 -23.16
CA ASP A 28 1.10 -3.95 -22.45
C ASP A 28 1.53 -4.04 -20.98
N LEU A 29 2.11 -2.96 -20.43
CA LEU A 29 2.69 -2.95 -19.08
C LEU A 29 1.93 -1.98 -18.19
N ILE A 30 1.11 -2.50 -17.28
CA ILE A 30 0.46 -1.71 -16.23
C ILE A 30 1.51 -1.42 -15.14
N LYS A 31 1.74 -0.14 -14.86
CA LYS A 31 2.73 0.31 -13.87
C LYS A 31 2.02 0.79 -12.61
N ILE A 32 2.31 0.13 -11.49
CA ILE A 32 1.73 0.44 -10.19
C ILE A 32 2.86 0.68 -9.20
N GLU A 33 2.77 1.74 -8.40
CA GLU A 33 3.76 2.01 -7.36
C GLU A 33 3.14 2.74 -6.16
N GLY A 34 3.80 2.70 -5.01
CA GLY A 34 3.46 3.56 -3.87
C GLY A 34 3.62 2.86 -2.54
N SER A 35 2.56 2.88 -1.73
CA SER A 35 2.52 2.33 -0.37
C SER A 35 2.90 0.85 -0.29
N SER A 36 3.88 0.53 0.55
CA SER A 36 4.22 -0.84 0.98
C SER A 36 3.04 -1.51 1.68
N THR A 37 2.22 -0.75 2.41
CA THR A 37 1.02 -1.28 3.08
C THR A 37 -0.08 -1.72 2.11
N VAL A 38 -0.16 -1.18 0.90
CA VAL A 38 -1.16 -1.64 -0.09
C VAL A 38 -0.57 -2.67 -1.05
N TYR A 39 0.76 -2.78 -1.08
CA TYR A 39 1.49 -3.69 -1.96
C TYR A 39 0.99 -5.14 -1.89
N PRO A 40 0.79 -5.79 -0.71
CA PRO A 40 0.36 -7.18 -0.66
C PRO A 40 -0.97 -7.43 -1.39
N ILE A 41 -1.96 -6.54 -1.21
CA ILE A 41 -3.28 -6.64 -1.86
C ILE A 41 -3.11 -6.54 -3.39
N THR A 42 -2.47 -5.47 -3.85
CA THR A 42 -2.33 -5.21 -5.28
C THR A 42 -1.46 -6.24 -5.98
N TYR A 43 -0.41 -6.73 -5.33
CA TYR A 43 0.49 -7.73 -5.88
C TYR A 43 -0.21 -9.08 -6.10
N GLN A 44 -1.03 -9.54 -5.15
CA GLN A 44 -1.79 -10.78 -5.33
C GLN A 44 -2.84 -10.66 -6.45
N LEU A 45 -3.53 -9.51 -6.54
CA LEU A 45 -4.46 -9.24 -7.64
C LEU A 45 -3.74 -9.13 -8.99
N ALA A 46 -2.57 -8.49 -9.03
CA ALA A 46 -1.72 -8.43 -10.23
C ALA A 46 -1.33 -9.83 -10.71
N LYS A 47 -0.91 -10.71 -9.80
CA LYS A 47 -0.61 -12.11 -10.13
C LYS A 47 -1.83 -12.85 -10.67
N ARG A 48 -2.99 -12.72 -10.02
CA ARG A 48 -4.24 -13.35 -10.46
C ARG A 48 -4.65 -12.88 -11.86
N TYR A 49 -4.55 -11.58 -12.12
CA TYR A 49 -4.86 -10.99 -13.42
C TYR A 49 -3.94 -11.49 -14.54
N MET A 50 -2.63 -11.54 -14.29
CA MET A 50 -1.68 -12.07 -15.27
C MET A 50 -1.90 -13.56 -15.53
N LEU A 51 -2.33 -14.34 -14.53
CA LEU A 51 -2.71 -15.74 -14.74
C LEU A 51 -3.97 -15.89 -15.59
N SER A 52 -4.97 -15.00 -15.45
CA SER A 52 -6.21 -15.07 -16.23
C SER A 52 -6.10 -14.53 -17.65
N GLU A 53 -5.30 -13.47 -17.88
CA GLU A 53 -5.12 -12.84 -19.19
C GLU A 53 -4.02 -13.51 -20.05
N GLY A 54 -3.25 -14.41 -19.45
CA GLY A 54 -2.11 -15.03 -20.12
C GLY A 54 -0.96 -14.04 -20.34
N THR A 55 -0.30 -14.12 -21.50
CA THR A 55 0.96 -13.38 -21.74
C THR A 55 0.78 -11.97 -22.32
N GLY A 56 -0.46 -11.52 -22.55
CA GLY A 56 -0.77 -10.26 -23.25
C GLY A 56 -0.53 -8.99 -22.44
N THR A 57 -0.62 -9.07 -21.11
CA THR A 57 -0.44 -7.93 -20.19
C THR A 57 0.52 -8.28 -19.07
N GLN A 58 1.47 -7.39 -18.76
CA GLN A 58 2.27 -7.45 -17.55
C GLN A 58 1.80 -6.40 -16.56
N VAL A 59 1.87 -6.72 -15.27
CA VAL A 59 1.59 -5.78 -14.18
C VAL A 59 2.82 -5.71 -13.29
N ALA A 60 3.48 -4.55 -13.29
CA ALA A 60 4.60 -4.26 -12.40
C ALA A 60 4.09 -3.49 -11.19
N VAL A 61 4.32 -4.02 -9.99
CA VAL A 61 3.96 -3.40 -8.71
C VAL A 61 5.25 -3.12 -7.96
N GLY A 62 5.51 -1.86 -7.61
CA GLY A 62 6.69 -1.44 -6.85
C GLY A 62 6.35 -0.68 -5.56
N ILE A 63 7.35 -0.50 -4.72
CA ILE A 63 7.24 0.20 -3.43
C ILE A 63 8.07 1.49 -3.50
N SER A 64 7.47 2.62 -3.13
CA SER A 64 8.15 3.92 -3.02
C SER A 64 7.60 4.81 -1.90
N GLY A 65 6.82 4.23 -0.98
CA GLY A 65 6.02 4.99 -0.03
C GLY A 65 4.84 5.70 -0.71
N THR A 66 3.84 6.10 0.07
CA THR A 66 2.65 6.79 -0.46
C THR A 66 3.04 8.14 -1.11
N GLY A 67 3.92 8.92 -0.45
CA GLY A 67 4.39 10.20 -0.97
C GLY A 67 5.25 10.05 -2.23
N GLY A 68 6.16 9.08 -2.26
CA GLY A 68 6.97 8.77 -3.44
C GLY A 68 6.12 8.27 -4.61
N GLY A 69 5.12 7.43 -4.33
CA GLY A 69 4.11 6.97 -5.29
C GLY A 69 3.38 8.14 -5.94
N PHE A 70 2.83 9.07 -5.15
CA PHE A 70 2.16 10.25 -5.68
C PHE A 70 3.07 11.15 -6.51
N ARG A 71 4.35 11.33 -6.13
CA ARG A 71 5.30 12.11 -6.95
C ARG A 71 5.51 11.50 -8.33
N LYS A 72 5.54 10.18 -8.45
CA LYS A 72 5.66 9.48 -9.74
C LYS A 72 4.35 9.50 -10.52
N PHE A 73 3.24 9.19 -9.85
CA PHE A 73 1.89 9.16 -10.40
C PHE A 73 1.47 10.52 -10.96
N CYS A 74 1.61 11.60 -10.18
CA CYS A 74 1.27 12.95 -10.61
C CYS A 74 2.20 13.50 -11.71
N ARG A 75 3.27 12.79 -12.08
CA ARG A 75 4.12 13.07 -13.26
C ARG A 75 3.83 12.13 -14.43
N GLY A 76 2.73 11.37 -14.38
CA GLY A 76 2.31 10.42 -15.40
C GLY A 76 3.23 9.21 -15.56
N ARG A 77 4.00 8.83 -14.52
CA ARG A 77 4.95 7.71 -14.59
C ARG A 77 4.33 6.35 -14.30
N THR A 78 3.20 6.34 -13.60
CA THR A 78 2.45 5.12 -13.22
C THR A 78 0.97 5.27 -13.59
N ASP A 79 0.32 4.14 -13.81
CA ASP A 79 -1.12 4.06 -14.08
C ASP A 79 -1.94 4.11 -12.78
N ILE A 80 -1.38 3.52 -11.72
CA ILE A 80 -2.02 3.39 -10.43
C ILE A 80 -1.00 3.77 -9.34
N SER A 81 -1.47 4.51 -8.32
CA SER A 81 -0.72 4.78 -7.10
C SER A 81 -1.37 4.08 -5.91
N ASN A 82 -0.59 3.25 -5.22
CA ASN A 82 -0.96 2.62 -3.96
C ASN A 82 -0.80 3.63 -2.82
N ALA A 83 -1.77 3.76 -1.92
CA ALA A 83 -1.75 4.78 -0.88
C ALA A 83 -2.35 4.31 0.44
N SER A 84 -1.61 4.53 1.54
CA SER A 84 -2.07 4.22 2.92
C SER A 84 -2.55 5.45 3.70
N ARG A 85 -2.81 6.55 2.98
CA ARG A 85 -3.49 7.76 3.46
C ARG A 85 -4.05 8.54 2.26
N PRO A 86 -5.01 9.45 2.45
CA PRO A 86 -5.52 10.28 1.36
C PRO A 86 -4.44 11.14 0.69
N ILE A 87 -4.66 11.51 -0.57
CA ILE A 87 -3.79 12.42 -1.31
C ILE A 87 -3.75 13.81 -0.64
N LYS A 88 -2.56 14.34 -0.37
CA LYS A 88 -2.37 15.64 0.29
C LYS A 88 -2.62 16.79 -0.68
N GLN A 89 -2.94 17.98 -0.18
CA GLN A 89 -3.19 19.16 -1.03
C GLN A 89 -2.03 19.46 -1.99
N LYS A 90 -0.78 19.40 -1.52
CA LYS A 90 0.43 19.60 -2.34
C LYS A 90 0.55 18.59 -3.48
N GLU A 91 0.08 17.36 -3.27
CA GLU A 91 0.10 16.30 -4.29
C GLU A 91 -1.03 16.48 -5.30
N ARG A 92 -2.22 16.91 -4.84
CA ARG A 92 -3.31 17.32 -5.74
C ARG A 92 -2.88 18.45 -6.66
N GLN A 93 -2.19 19.46 -6.11
CA GLN A 93 -1.62 20.57 -6.89
C GLN A 93 -0.57 20.08 -7.89
N LEU A 94 0.29 19.13 -7.51
CA LEU A 94 1.24 18.52 -8.44
C LEU A 94 0.54 17.78 -9.59
N CYS A 95 -0.49 16.98 -9.29
CA CYS A 95 -1.30 16.30 -10.29
C CYS A 95 -1.97 17.31 -11.24
N GLN A 96 -2.62 18.35 -10.69
CA GLN A 96 -3.24 19.41 -11.47
C GLN A 96 -2.23 20.13 -12.38
N ALA A 97 -1.06 20.49 -11.86
CA ALA A 97 -0.01 21.18 -12.62
C ALA A 97 0.52 20.33 -13.80
N ASN A 98 0.42 19.01 -13.72
CA ASN A 98 0.85 18.08 -14.77
C ASN A 98 -0.33 17.52 -15.60
N GLY A 99 -1.55 18.04 -15.40
CA GLY A 99 -2.74 17.58 -16.13
C GLY A 99 -3.16 16.14 -15.81
N ILE A 100 -2.78 15.62 -14.63
CA ILE A 100 -3.17 14.29 -14.17
C ILE A 100 -4.50 14.36 -13.42
N GLU A 101 -5.56 13.90 -14.08
CA GLU A 101 -6.82 13.57 -13.43
C GLU A 101 -6.75 12.15 -12.85
N PHE A 102 -7.28 11.99 -11.63
CA PHE A 102 -7.25 10.72 -10.92
C PHE A 102 -8.61 10.34 -10.33
N ILE A 103 -8.83 9.04 -10.17
CA ILE A 103 -9.97 8.43 -9.49
C ILE A 103 -9.46 7.84 -8.18
N GLU A 104 -10.07 8.21 -7.05
CA GLU A 104 -9.73 7.74 -5.71
C GLU A 104 -10.65 6.57 -5.31
N LEU A 105 -10.08 5.41 -4.99
CA LEU A 105 -10.83 4.19 -4.69
C LEU A 105 -10.34 3.57 -3.36
N PRO A 106 -11.20 3.47 -2.33
CA PRO A 106 -10.86 2.74 -1.11
C PRO A 106 -10.86 1.23 -1.39
N VAL A 107 -9.92 0.50 -0.77
CA VAL A 107 -9.71 -0.93 -1.04
C VAL A 107 -9.71 -1.81 0.21
N ALA A 108 -9.40 -1.27 1.39
CA ALA A 108 -9.36 -2.03 2.65
C ALA A 108 -9.28 -1.09 3.84
N MET A 109 -9.44 -1.64 5.04
CA MET A 109 -9.01 -1.04 6.30
C MET A 109 -7.70 -1.69 6.78
N ASP A 110 -6.85 -0.88 7.39
CA ASP A 110 -5.59 -1.26 8.03
C ASP A 110 -5.60 -0.83 9.50
N ALA A 111 -4.76 -1.46 10.31
CA ALA A 111 -4.47 -1.08 11.68
C ALA A 111 -2.95 -0.93 11.84
N ILE A 112 -2.48 0.30 12.03
CA ILE A 112 -1.07 0.53 12.34
C ILE A 112 -0.78 -0.17 13.66
N THR A 113 0.14 -1.11 13.60
CA THR A 113 0.45 -2.04 14.66
C THR A 113 1.81 -1.68 15.22
N VAL A 114 1.83 -1.32 16.50
CA VAL A 114 3.07 -1.15 17.25
C VAL A 114 3.56 -2.54 17.65
N VAL A 115 4.78 -2.87 17.26
CA VAL A 115 5.39 -4.17 17.49
C VAL A 115 6.70 -4.02 18.26
N VAL A 116 7.05 -5.08 18.96
CA VAL A 116 8.39 -5.32 19.49
C VAL A 116 8.84 -6.71 19.05
N ASN A 117 10.10 -7.03 19.29
CA ASN A 117 10.60 -8.41 19.16
C ASN A 117 9.77 -9.38 20.02
N SER A 118 9.53 -10.62 19.55
CA SER A 118 8.75 -11.62 20.29
C SER A 118 9.35 -12.01 21.65
N GLU A 119 10.65 -11.80 21.86
CA GLU A 119 11.35 -12.05 23.13
C GLU A 119 11.17 -10.92 24.15
N ASN A 120 10.58 -9.78 23.77
CA ASN A 120 10.32 -8.68 24.69
C ASN A 120 9.25 -9.10 25.72
N THR A 121 9.62 -9.11 27.00
CA THR A 121 8.76 -9.55 28.12
C THR A 121 8.37 -8.44 29.09
N TRP A 122 8.81 -7.20 28.84
CA TRP A 122 8.60 -6.07 29.77
C TRP A 122 7.54 -5.09 29.30
N LEU A 123 7.36 -4.93 27.98
CA LEU A 123 6.35 -4.03 27.42
C LEU A 123 5.09 -4.81 27.02
N GLU A 124 3.98 -4.52 27.69
CA GLU A 124 2.68 -5.18 27.42
C GLU A 124 1.68 -4.25 26.72
N SER A 125 1.66 -2.97 27.10
CA SER A 125 0.75 -1.99 26.53
C SER A 125 1.31 -0.57 26.57
N LEU A 126 0.77 0.28 25.71
CA LEU A 126 1.06 1.71 25.66
C LEU A 126 -0.22 2.51 25.46
N SER A 127 -0.31 3.71 26.00
CA SER A 127 -1.31 4.69 25.58
C SER A 127 -0.82 5.50 24.38
N LEU A 128 -1.73 6.16 23.65
CA LEU A 128 -1.35 7.14 22.61
C LEU A 128 -0.41 8.24 23.15
N ARG A 129 -0.60 8.64 24.41
CA ARG A 129 0.28 9.60 25.09
C ARG A 129 1.69 9.05 25.29
N GLN A 130 1.81 7.78 25.65
CA GLN A 130 3.12 7.15 25.79
C GLN A 130 3.81 6.94 24.45
N LEU A 131 3.06 6.60 23.40
CA LEU A 131 3.60 6.60 22.03
C LEU A 131 4.14 7.98 21.65
N ASN A 132 3.39 9.05 21.95
CA ASN A 132 3.87 10.41 21.76
C ASN A 132 5.20 10.67 22.51
N GLN A 133 5.28 10.29 23.79
CA GLN A 133 6.51 10.45 24.59
C GLN A 133 7.71 9.71 24.01
N ILE A 134 7.50 8.55 23.40
CA ILE A 134 8.57 7.74 22.79
C ILE A 134 9.04 8.32 21.46
N TRP A 135 8.10 8.77 20.63
CA TRP A 135 8.33 9.11 19.22
C TRP A 135 8.47 10.62 18.94
N GLN A 136 8.15 11.50 19.89
CA GLN A 136 8.33 12.94 19.74
C GLN A 136 9.82 13.31 19.60
N ARG A 137 10.09 14.42 18.91
CA ARG A 137 11.45 14.87 18.59
C ARG A 137 12.31 15.14 19.83
N GLU A 138 11.70 15.62 20.90
CA GLU A 138 12.35 15.94 22.18
C GLU A 138 12.93 14.69 22.89
N ALA A 139 12.48 13.50 22.48
CA ALA A 139 12.94 12.22 23.03
C ALA A 139 14.29 11.74 22.44
N GLU A 140 14.71 12.27 21.29
CA GLU A 140 15.88 11.82 20.50
C GLU A 140 17.16 11.67 21.33
N ALA A 141 17.45 12.63 22.22
CA ALA A 141 18.66 12.60 23.05
C ALA A 141 18.42 12.15 24.50
N SER A 142 17.16 12.02 24.92
CA SER A 142 16.80 11.81 26.33
C SER A 142 16.24 10.42 26.61
N LEU A 143 15.69 9.76 25.59
CA LEU A 143 15.09 8.43 25.66
C LEU A 143 15.81 7.48 24.69
N THR A 144 16.95 6.98 25.15
CA THR A 144 17.87 6.06 24.46
C THR A 144 17.88 4.65 25.05
N SER A 145 17.28 4.44 26.23
CA SER A 145 17.14 3.12 26.87
C SER A 145 15.73 2.87 27.38
N TRP A 146 15.35 1.60 27.50
CA TRP A 146 14.04 1.21 28.01
C TRP A 146 13.80 1.66 29.46
N SER A 147 14.84 1.60 30.29
CA SER A 147 14.83 2.06 31.70
C SER A 147 14.57 3.56 31.87
N GLN A 148 14.86 4.39 30.86
CA GLN A 148 14.56 5.82 30.88
C GLN A 148 13.07 6.09 30.64
N PHE A 149 12.37 5.18 29.96
CA PHE A 149 10.93 5.27 29.74
C PHE A 149 10.16 4.79 30.97
N ASP A 150 10.54 3.63 31.52
CA ASP A 150 10.01 3.10 32.78
C ASP A 150 11.16 2.45 33.56
N ALA A 151 11.39 2.90 34.80
CA ALA A 151 12.47 2.41 35.65
C ALA A 151 12.38 0.90 35.97
N LYS A 152 11.23 0.25 35.75
CA LYS A 152 11.05 -1.20 35.89
C LYS A 152 11.56 -1.98 34.68
N PHE A 153 11.75 -1.31 33.53
CA PHE A 153 12.22 -1.94 32.31
C PHE A 153 13.74 -2.16 32.34
N PRO A 154 14.27 -3.12 31.56
CA PRO A 154 15.70 -3.40 31.53
C PRO A 154 16.50 -2.17 31.08
N ASN A 155 17.74 -2.06 31.57
CA ASN A 155 18.66 -1.02 31.13
C ASN A 155 19.33 -1.39 29.79
N ASN A 156 18.50 -1.72 28.80
CA ASN A 156 18.93 -2.03 27.44
C ASN A 156 18.65 -0.84 26.52
N PRO A 157 19.40 -0.70 25.40
CA PRO A 157 19.12 0.32 24.39
C PRO A 157 17.66 0.25 23.91
N LEU A 158 17.02 1.40 23.69
CA LEU A 158 15.74 1.47 23.00
C LEU A 158 16.02 1.67 21.51
N GLN A 159 15.85 0.63 20.71
CA GLN A 159 16.08 0.71 19.26
C GLN A 159 14.74 0.90 18.56
N LEU A 160 14.58 2.02 17.88
CA LEU A 160 13.35 2.36 17.19
C LEU A 160 13.51 2.09 15.70
N HIS A 161 12.55 1.39 15.11
CA HIS A 161 12.44 1.18 13.67
C HIS A 161 11.11 1.70 13.18
N GLY A 162 11.05 2.24 11.98
CA GLY A 162 9.79 2.75 11.47
C GLY A 162 9.81 2.97 9.98
N PRO A 163 8.64 3.24 9.41
CA PRO A 163 8.51 3.61 8.02
C PRO A 163 9.27 4.91 7.75
N GLY A 164 9.87 5.03 6.57
CA GLY A 164 10.53 6.26 6.15
C GLY A 164 9.56 7.43 5.90
N PRO A 165 10.10 8.64 5.68
CA PRO A 165 9.31 9.87 5.56
C PRO A 165 8.42 9.93 4.32
N ASP A 166 8.61 9.04 3.33
CA ASP A 166 7.71 8.92 2.18
C ASP A 166 6.53 7.99 2.45
N SER A 167 6.54 7.27 3.57
CA SER A 167 5.51 6.32 3.94
C SER A 167 4.21 7.00 4.37
N GLY A 168 3.09 6.46 3.89
CA GLY A 168 1.78 6.85 4.42
C GLY A 168 1.55 6.36 5.86
N THR A 169 2.26 5.32 6.29
CA THR A 169 2.27 4.81 7.68
C THR A 169 2.94 5.80 8.61
N TYR A 170 4.08 6.36 8.22
CA TYR A 170 4.70 7.47 8.93
C TYR A 170 3.77 8.69 8.99
N ASP A 171 3.24 9.11 7.83
CA ASP A 171 2.31 10.25 7.74
C ASP A 171 1.12 10.11 8.70
N TYR A 172 0.48 8.93 8.73
CA TYR A 172 -0.71 8.71 9.55
C TYR A 172 -0.37 8.57 11.04
N PHE A 173 0.71 7.84 11.37
CA PHE A 173 1.15 7.67 12.75
C PHE A 173 1.51 9.02 13.40
N THR A 174 2.23 9.88 12.69
CA THR A 174 2.61 11.21 13.19
C THR A 174 1.40 12.14 13.33
N GLU A 175 0.43 12.08 12.41
CA GLU A 175 -0.83 12.84 12.55
C GLU A 175 -1.56 12.46 13.86
N VAL A 176 -1.73 11.16 14.11
CA VAL A 176 -2.53 10.66 15.24
C VAL A 176 -1.78 10.77 16.58
N THR A 177 -0.50 10.39 16.60
CA THR A 177 0.26 10.28 17.85
C THR A 177 1.03 11.54 18.19
N LEU A 178 1.47 12.30 17.18
CA LEU A 178 2.31 13.49 17.34
C LEU A 178 1.59 14.79 16.95
N ALA A 179 0.26 14.75 16.75
CA ALA A 179 -0.54 15.89 16.34
C ALA A 179 0.00 16.58 15.05
N GLY A 180 0.53 15.77 14.13
CA GLY A 180 1.09 16.23 12.85
C GLY A 180 2.54 16.71 12.93
N GLU A 181 3.15 16.75 14.11
CA GLU A 181 4.55 17.09 14.26
C GLU A 181 5.47 15.95 13.79
N PRO A 182 6.65 16.26 13.23
CA PRO A 182 7.62 15.25 12.85
C PRO A 182 8.10 14.42 14.05
N SER A 183 8.34 13.13 13.83
CA SER A 183 8.98 12.26 14.81
C SER A 183 10.46 12.62 15.01
N ARG A 184 11.07 12.10 16.10
CA ARG A 184 12.52 11.99 16.25
C ARG A 184 13.17 11.35 15.01
N GLN A 185 14.43 11.66 14.74
CA GLN A 185 15.12 11.29 13.49
C GLN A 185 16.19 10.19 13.66
N ASP A 186 16.45 9.77 14.89
CA ASP A 186 17.45 8.76 15.25
C ASP A 186 16.95 7.31 15.17
N TYR A 187 15.70 7.09 14.70
CA TYR A 187 15.18 5.76 14.42
C TYR A 187 15.68 5.22 13.08
N ILE A 188 15.69 3.89 12.93
CA ILE A 188 16.04 3.24 11.68
C ILE A 188 14.82 3.28 10.75
N ALA A 189 14.91 4.14 9.72
CA ALA A 189 13.87 4.33 8.73
C ALA A 189 13.95 3.31 7.58
N ASN A 190 12.83 2.65 7.26
CA ASN A 190 12.74 1.69 6.17
C ASN A 190 11.45 1.87 5.36
N GLU A 191 11.52 1.87 4.02
CA GLU A 191 10.34 1.96 3.15
C GLU A 191 9.75 0.58 2.80
N ASP A 192 10.47 -0.51 3.09
CA ASP A 192 10.01 -1.89 2.93
C ASP A 192 9.67 -2.48 4.31
N ASP A 193 8.36 -2.65 4.56
CA ASP A 193 7.87 -3.23 5.81
C ASP A 193 8.40 -4.66 6.05
N SER A 194 8.70 -5.44 5.00
CA SER A 194 9.26 -6.80 5.14
C SER A 194 10.70 -6.76 5.66
N ALA A 195 11.48 -5.79 5.21
CA ALA A 195 12.83 -5.56 5.71
C ALA A 195 12.80 -5.08 7.15
N MET A 196 11.89 -4.15 7.49
CA MET A 196 11.68 -3.70 8.87
C MET A 196 11.28 -4.84 9.81
N VAL A 197 10.41 -5.75 9.38
CA VAL A 197 10.07 -6.97 10.15
C VAL A 197 11.32 -7.78 10.47
N ALA A 198 12.21 -7.97 9.50
CA ALA A 198 13.43 -8.74 9.69
C ALA A 198 14.41 -8.06 10.67
N GLU A 199 14.49 -6.72 10.62
CA GLU A 199 15.29 -5.92 11.55
C GLU A 199 14.78 -6.04 12.99
N VAL A 200 13.47 -5.85 13.22
CA VAL A 200 12.86 -5.94 14.56
C VAL A 200 12.97 -7.36 15.12
N ALA A 201 12.79 -8.39 14.27
CA ALA A 201 12.94 -9.77 14.68
C ALA A 201 14.38 -10.13 15.09
N ALA A 202 15.39 -9.40 14.60
CA ALA A 202 16.80 -9.62 14.91
C ALA A 202 17.30 -8.89 16.16
N ASP A 203 16.56 -7.90 16.66
CA ASP A 203 16.93 -7.11 17.84
C ASP A 203 15.90 -7.26 18.97
N PRO A 204 16.23 -7.96 20.07
CA PRO A 204 15.37 -8.11 21.25
C PRO A 204 14.92 -6.79 21.89
N ASN A 205 15.60 -5.69 21.59
CA ASN A 205 15.31 -4.37 22.16
C ASN A 205 14.56 -3.45 21.20
N ALA A 206 14.19 -3.93 20.02
CA ALA A 206 13.53 -3.13 19.01
C ALA A 206 12.04 -2.89 19.32
N MET A 207 11.59 -1.68 18.99
CA MET A 207 10.18 -1.31 18.81
C MET A 207 9.99 -0.74 17.41
N ALA A 208 8.88 -1.07 16.76
CA ALA A 208 8.48 -0.46 15.51
C ALA A 208 6.99 -0.20 15.41
N PHE A 209 6.58 0.52 14.36
CA PHE A 209 5.18 0.59 13.95
C PHE A 209 5.06 0.30 12.45
N LEU A 210 4.08 -0.52 12.06
CA LEU A 210 3.96 -1.03 10.69
C LEU A 210 2.50 -1.45 10.38
N GLY A 211 2.19 -1.76 9.12
CA GLY A 211 0.83 -2.18 8.74
C GLY A 211 0.44 -3.56 9.30
N PHE A 212 -0.82 -3.75 9.70
CA PHE A 212 -1.28 -4.94 10.44
C PHE A 212 -0.92 -6.27 9.76
N ALA A 213 -1.06 -6.34 8.44
CA ALA A 213 -0.76 -7.53 7.66
C ALA A 213 0.66 -8.08 7.87
N TYR A 214 1.64 -7.19 8.01
CA TYR A 214 3.04 -7.58 8.20
C TYR A 214 3.27 -8.17 9.59
N TYR A 215 2.57 -7.67 10.61
CA TYR A 215 2.54 -8.31 11.93
C TYR A 215 1.83 -9.66 11.87
N LEU A 216 0.65 -9.73 11.26
CA LEU A 216 -0.16 -10.95 11.19
C LEU A 216 0.60 -12.11 10.52
N GLN A 217 1.43 -11.83 9.52
CA GLN A 217 2.25 -12.83 8.83
C GLN A 217 3.52 -13.23 9.59
N ASN A 218 3.87 -12.55 10.69
CA ASN A 218 5.13 -12.74 11.43
C ASN A 218 4.93 -12.77 12.96
N GLN A 219 3.78 -13.27 13.43
CA GLN A 219 3.45 -13.35 14.87
C GLN A 219 4.37 -14.29 15.65
N ASP A 220 5.09 -15.17 14.97
CA ASP A 220 6.13 -16.02 15.57
C ASP A 220 7.40 -15.23 15.93
N LYS A 221 7.64 -14.08 15.28
CA LYS A 221 8.84 -13.24 15.44
C LYS A 221 8.57 -11.90 16.10
N LEU A 222 7.34 -11.44 16.05
CA LEU A 222 6.93 -10.12 16.53
C LEU A 222 5.82 -10.25 17.57
N LYS A 223 5.87 -9.39 18.57
CA LYS A 223 4.78 -9.21 19.54
C LYS A 223 4.12 -7.86 19.30
N ALA A 224 2.82 -7.84 19.06
CA ALA A 224 2.06 -6.58 19.03
C ALA A 224 1.85 -6.04 20.43
N ILE A 225 1.92 -4.71 20.57
CA ILE A 225 1.68 -3.99 21.82
C ILE A 225 0.23 -3.50 21.83
N ALA A 226 -0.49 -3.78 22.92
CA ALA A 226 -1.85 -3.30 23.08
C ALA A 226 -1.87 -1.77 23.27
N ILE A 227 -2.77 -1.08 22.58
CA ILE A 227 -2.86 0.38 22.61
C ILE A 227 -4.10 0.83 23.37
N SER A 228 -3.90 1.69 24.38
CA SER A 228 -4.96 2.41 25.07
C SER A 228 -5.26 3.72 24.35
N GLU A 229 -6.45 3.80 23.76
CA GLU A 229 -6.95 4.98 23.06
C GLU A 229 -7.87 5.80 23.96
N PHE A 230 -7.67 7.13 24.01
CA PHE A 230 -8.55 8.09 24.69
C PHE A 230 -8.92 7.75 26.15
N GLY A 231 -8.05 7.03 26.87
CA GLY A 231 -8.27 6.61 28.26
C GLY A 231 -9.09 5.31 28.41
N GLY A 232 -9.40 4.62 27.31
CA GLY A 232 -10.01 3.29 27.30
C GLY A 232 -9.02 2.17 27.65
N PRO A 233 -9.49 0.92 27.77
CA PRO A 233 -8.62 -0.22 28.03
C PRO A 233 -7.62 -0.43 26.88
N PRO A 234 -6.44 -1.01 27.14
CA PRO A 234 -5.51 -1.41 26.08
C PRO A 234 -6.13 -2.48 25.18
N MET A 235 -6.13 -2.24 23.86
CA MET A 235 -6.67 -3.16 22.87
C MET A 235 -5.55 -3.61 21.90
N LEU A 236 -5.50 -4.89 21.58
CA LEU A 236 -4.61 -5.40 20.53
C LEU A 236 -5.15 -5.06 19.13
N PRO A 237 -4.27 -4.93 18.11
CA PRO A 237 -4.73 -4.82 16.74
C PRO A 237 -5.30 -6.17 16.29
N ASN A 238 -6.60 -6.21 16.02
CA ASN A 238 -7.29 -7.34 15.40
C ASN A 238 -8.56 -6.86 14.69
N VAL A 239 -9.18 -7.73 13.89
CA VAL A 239 -10.36 -7.38 13.08
C VAL A 239 -11.52 -6.88 13.96
N GLU A 240 -11.80 -7.58 15.06
CA GLU A 240 -12.91 -7.26 15.97
C GLU A 240 -12.73 -5.87 16.59
N ASN A 241 -11.59 -5.59 17.20
CA ASN A 241 -11.29 -4.32 17.85
C ASN A 241 -11.31 -3.14 16.88
N VAL A 242 -10.89 -3.35 15.64
CA VAL A 242 -10.94 -2.29 14.61
C VAL A 242 -12.39 -2.01 14.20
N MET A 243 -13.18 -3.05 13.94
CA MET A 243 -14.58 -2.92 13.52
C MET A 243 -15.48 -2.36 14.63
N GLU A 244 -15.23 -2.74 15.88
CA GLU A 244 -15.98 -2.24 17.04
C GLU A 244 -15.49 -0.85 17.51
N GLY A 245 -14.40 -0.34 16.94
CA GLY A 245 -13.83 0.96 17.27
C GLY A 245 -13.00 0.99 18.56
N GLY A 246 -12.65 -0.17 19.12
CA GLY A 246 -11.70 -0.29 20.23
C GLY A 246 -10.24 -0.04 19.84
N TYR A 247 -9.91 -0.06 18.54
CA TYR A 247 -8.60 0.26 17.96
C TYR A 247 -8.76 1.27 16.82
N SER A 248 -9.46 2.37 17.08
CA SER A 248 -9.91 3.32 16.06
C SER A 248 -8.87 4.36 15.65
N ALA A 249 -8.05 4.83 16.58
CA ALA A 249 -7.10 5.93 16.37
C ALA A 249 -5.98 5.51 15.43
N LEU A 250 -5.54 4.26 15.50
CA LEU A 250 -4.50 3.71 14.63
C LEU A 250 -5.06 2.94 13.43
N SER A 251 -6.36 3.05 13.17
CA SER A 251 -7.02 2.41 12.02
C SER A 251 -7.36 3.38 10.91
N ARG A 252 -7.12 2.95 9.67
CA ARG A 252 -7.22 3.82 8.49
C ARG A 252 -7.67 3.07 7.23
N PRO A 253 -8.37 3.73 6.31
CA PRO A 253 -8.56 3.21 4.97
C PRO A 253 -7.28 3.20 4.16
N LEU A 254 -7.19 2.19 3.30
CA LEU A 254 -6.22 2.04 2.24
C LEU A 254 -6.88 2.35 0.90
N PHE A 255 -6.09 2.90 -0.03
CA PHE A 255 -6.57 3.37 -1.32
C PHE A 255 -5.70 2.91 -2.47
N ILE A 256 -6.31 2.86 -3.64
CA ILE A 256 -5.60 3.03 -4.91
C ILE A 256 -6.09 4.29 -5.62
N TYR A 257 -5.18 4.96 -6.32
CA TYR A 257 -5.48 6.12 -7.16
C TYR A 257 -5.21 5.76 -8.61
N VAL A 258 -6.21 5.88 -9.46
CA VAL A 258 -6.14 5.47 -10.86
C VAL A 258 -6.02 6.70 -11.76
N ASN A 259 -5.05 6.69 -12.67
CA ASN A 259 -4.94 7.72 -13.70
C ASN A 259 -6.12 7.57 -14.69
N LYS A 260 -6.97 8.60 -14.79
CA LYS A 260 -8.17 8.55 -15.64
C LYS A 260 -7.82 8.34 -17.10
N ALA A 261 -6.77 8.99 -17.61
CA ALA A 261 -6.35 8.82 -18.99
C ALA A 261 -5.87 7.38 -19.26
N SER A 262 -5.17 6.74 -18.31
CA SER A 262 -4.81 5.32 -18.41
C SER A 262 -6.06 4.43 -18.46
N LEU A 263 -7.03 4.65 -17.58
CA LEU A 263 -8.30 3.90 -17.57
C LEU A 263 -9.08 4.05 -18.89
N GLU A 264 -9.08 5.24 -19.48
CA GLU A 264 -9.84 5.53 -20.70
C GLU A 264 -9.18 5.01 -21.97
N LYS A 265 -7.85 5.08 -22.04
CA LYS A 265 -7.10 4.78 -23.27
C LYS A 265 -6.56 3.35 -23.32
N ARG A 266 -6.44 2.67 -22.17
CA ARG A 266 -5.80 1.34 -22.09
C ARG A 266 -6.79 0.30 -21.60
N GLY A 267 -7.22 -0.57 -22.51
CA GLY A 267 -8.16 -1.64 -22.22
C GLY A 267 -7.66 -2.63 -21.15
N SER A 268 -6.35 -2.83 -21.04
CA SER A 268 -5.73 -3.65 -20.00
C SER A 268 -5.94 -3.08 -18.59
N VAL A 269 -5.73 -1.77 -18.40
CA VAL A 269 -5.94 -1.07 -17.12
C VAL A 269 -7.40 -1.17 -16.71
N LYS A 270 -8.32 -0.99 -17.66
CA LYS A 270 -9.76 -1.18 -17.43
C LYS A 270 -10.08 -2.61 -16.96
N ARG A 271 -9.65 -3.64 -17.69
CA ARG A 271 -9.91 -5.04 -17.31
C ARG A 271 -9.25 -5.42 -15.99
N PHE A 272 -8.05 -4.90 -15.72
CA PHE A 272 -7.38 -5.11 -14.43
C PHE A 272 -8.20 -4.55 -13.27
N LEU A 273 -8.73 -3.33 -13.40
CA LEU A 273 -9.56 -2.72 -12.35
C LEU A 273 -10.95 -3.37 -12.23
N GLU A 274 -11.56 -3.78 -13.35
CA GLU A 274 -12.78 -4.57 -13.33
C GLU A 274 -12.58 -5.90 -12.59
N MET A 275 -11.45 -6.59 -12.82
CA MET A 275 -11.07 -7.79 -12.08
C MET A 275 -10.76 -7.47 -10.61
N TYR A 276 -10.04 -6.38 -10.36
CA TYR A 276 -9.64 -5.93 -9.02
C TYR A 276 -10.85 -5.82 -8.10
N PHE A 277 -11.93 -5.18 -8.56
CA PHE A 277 -13.14 -4.89 -7.76
C PHE A 277 -14.29 -5.91 -7.91
N GLN A 278 -14.05 -7.07 -8.54
CA GLN A 278 -15.01 -8.18 -8.41
C GLN A 278 -15.07 -8.60 -6.93
N PRO A 279 -16.27 -8.79 -6.34
CA PRO A 279 -16.42 -9.17 -4.94
C PRO A 279 -15.54 -10.35 -4.52
N GLU A 280 -15.52 -11.42 -5.34
CA GLU A 280 -14.77 -12.64 -5.06
C GLU A 280 -13.24 -12.43 -5.08
N ASN A 281 -12.78 -11.36 -5.74
CA ASN A 281 -11.36 -11.05 -5.83
C ASN A 281 -10.95 -10.11 -4.70
N ILE A 282 -11.63 -8.99 -4.51
CA ILE A 282 -11.22 -7.97 -3.54
C ILE A 282 -11.42 -8.48 -2.11
N ASP A 283 -12.58 -9.04 -1.77
CA ASP A 283 -12.90 -9.47 -0.40
C ASP A 283 -11.92 -10.55 0.06
N GLN A 284 -11.74 -11.56 -0.80
CA GLN A 284 -10.85 -12.68 -0.54
C GLN A 284 -9.39 -12.21 -0.45
N THR A 285 -8.94 -11.36 -1.36
CA THR A 285 -7.53 -10.94 -1.38
C THR A 285 -7.20 -10.04 -0.21
N VAL A 286 -8.10 -9.14 0.18
CA VAL A 286 -7.91 -8.25 1.34
C VAL A 286 -7.76 -9.07 2.62
N ALA A 287 -8.68 -10.02 2.85
CA ALA A 287 -8.63 -10.91 4.00
C ALA A 287 -7.37 -11.79 4.00
N LEU A 288 -7.04 -12.45 2.87
CA LEU A 288 -5.84 -13.28 2.74
C LEU A 288 -4.54 -12.50 2.87
N SER A 289 -4.56 -11.21 2.54
CA SER A 289 -3.42 -10.31 2.70
C SER A 289 -3.28 -9.81 4.13
N GLY A 290 -4.20 -10.15 5.05
CA GLY A 290 -4.14 -9.75 6.45
C GLY A 290 -4.69 -8.36 6.74
N TYR A 291 -5.54 -7.82 5.85
CA TYR A 291 -6.23 -6.55 6.03
C TYR A 291 -7.73 -6.78 6.28
N ILE A 292 -8.41 -5.73 6.69
CA ILE A 292 -9.84 -5.77 7.03
C ILE A 292 -10.63 -5.37 5.77
N PRO A 293 -11.48 -6.26 5.21
CA PRO A 293 -12.33 -5.92 4.08
C PRO A 293 -13.26 -4.75 4.40
N LEU A 294 -13.51 -3.91 3.40
CA LEU A 294 -14.59 -2.93 3.50
C LEU A 294 -15.95 -3.63 3.47
N SER A 295 -17.00 -2.95 3.91
CA SER A 295 -18.36 -3.45 3.74
C SER A 295 -18.72 -3.58 2.25
N ALA A 296 -19.65 -4.49 1.92
CA ALA A 296 -20.13 -4.68 0.55
C ALA A 296 -20.62 -3.37 -0.09
N GLN A 297 -21.31 -2.53 0.69
CA GLN A 297 -21.77 -1.21 0.27
C GLN A 297 -20.60 -0.29 -0.13
N MET A 298 -19.49 -0.33 0.62
CA MET A 298 -18.32 0.49 0.28
C MET A 298 -17.66 0.05 -1.02
N TYR A 299 -17.59 -1.25 -1.26
CA TYR A 299 -17.11 -1.74 -2.55
C TYR A 299 -18.07 -1.41 -3.70
N ASP A 300 -19.38 -1.40 -3.48
CA ASP A 300 -20.35 -0.91 -4.48
C ASP A 300 -20.13 0.55 -4.83
N VAL A 301 -19.86 1.39 -3.82
CA VAL A 301 -19.52 2.81 -4.03
C VAL A 301 -18.21 2.93 -4.83
N ALA A 302 -17.17 2.18 -4.48
CA ALA A 302 -15.91 2.17 -5.23
C ALA A 302 -16.13 1.74 -6.70
N ARG A 303 -16.94 0.69 -6.93
CA ARG A 303 -17.34 0.25 -8.27
C ARG A 303 -18.08 1.35 -9.03
N GLN A 304 -19.03 2.05 -8.41
CA GLN A 304 -19.75 3.16 -9.03
C GLN A 304 -18.83 4.33 -9.38
N VAL A 305 -17.92 4.72 -8.47
CA VAL A 305 -16.91 5.76 -8.71
C VAL A 305 -16.03 5.39 -9.90
N LEU A 306 -15.59 4.14 -10.00
CA LEU A 306 -14.81 3.62 -11.12
C LEU A 306 -15.61 3.64 -12.43
N GLN A 307 -16.86 3.17 -12.42
CA GLN A 307 -17.74 3.13 -13.60
C GLN A 307 -18.05 4.53 -14.13
N LEU A 308 -18.36 5.47 -13.24
CA LEU A 308 -18.61 6.87 -13.56
C LEU A 308 -17.32 7.65 -13.87
N LYS A 309 -16.15 7.05 -13.63
CA LYS A 309 -14.82 7.68 -13.74
C LYS A 309 -14.75 9.00 -12.99
N LYS A 310 -15.40 9.08 -11.82
CA LYS A 310 -15.49 10.31 -11.04
C LYS A 310 -14.11 10.68 -10.53
N THR A 311 -13.64 11.88 -10.88
CA THR A 311 -12.29 12.33 -10.54
C THR A 311 -12.25 13.14 -9.25
N GLY A 312 -11.05 13.24 -8.68
CA GLY A 312 -10.78 14.01 -7.48
C GLY A 312 -10.76 13.15 -6.22
N SER A 313 -10.69 13.84 -5.08
CA SER A 313 -10.57 13.22 -3.76
C SER A 313 -11.68 13.73 -2.86
N VAL A 314 -12.32 12.82 -2.13
CA VAL A 314 -13.37 13.12 -1.13
C VAL A 314 -12.89 12.86 0.29
N PHE A 315 -11.76 12.18 0.45
CA PHE A 315 -11.12 11.95 1.74
C PHE A 315 -10.07 13.04 2.01
N THR A 316 -10.12 13.63 3.20
CA THR A 316 -9.03 14.49 3.68
C THR A 316 -8.34 13.84 4.88
N SER A 317 -7.08 14.20 5.13
CA SER A 317 -6.33 13.69 6.28
C SER A 317 -7.02 14.00 7.62
N SER A 318 -7.71 15.14 7.71
CA SER A 318 -8.49 15.55 8.90
C SER A 318 -9.80 14.77 9.10
N ASP A 319 -10.33 14.14 8.05
CA ASP A 319 -11.57 13.35 8.13
C ASP A 319 -11.36 11.95 8.72
N MET A 320 -10.10 11.60 9.03
CA MET A 320 -9.68 10.22 9.26
C MET A 320 -9.47 9.88 10.75
N SER A 321 -9.68 10.84 11.65
CA SER A 321 -9.55 10.66 13.11
C SER A 321 -10.86 10.27 13.80
N ASN A 322 -11.99 10.28 13.08
CA ASN A 322 -13.32 9.97 13.62
C ASN A 322 -13.95 8.81 12.85
N ASN A 323 -13.77 7.58 13.34
CA ASN A 323 -14.45 6.35 12.93
C ASN A 323 -14.87 6.32 11.44
N PHE A 324 -14.00 5.75 10.60
CA PHE A 324 -14.15 5.72 9.14
C PHE A 324 -15.51 5.21 8.65
N GLU A 325 -16.11 4.20 9.29
CA GLU A 325 -17.45 3.72 8.89
C GLU A 325 -18.55 4.72 9.22
N ARG A 326 -18.45 5.43 10.35
CA ARG A 326 -19.39 6.49 10.75
C ARG A 326 -19.26 7.73 9.85
N PHE A 327 -18.03 8.09 9.48
CA PHE A 327 -17.74 9.14 8.50
C PHE A 327 -18.40 8.83 7.14
N MET A 328 -18.39 7.56 6.73
CA MET A 328 -18.95 7.14 5.44
C MET A 328 -20.46 6.94 5.44
N GLN A 329 -21.06 6.46 6.54
CA GLN A 329 -22.53 6.41 6.71
C GLN A 329 -23.17 7.81 6.59
N GLN A 330 -22.48 8.87 6.99
CA GLN A 330 -22.97 10.25 6.89
C GLN A 330 -22.90 10.85 5.47
N ARG A 331 -22.12 10.24 4.55
CA ARG A 331 -21.92 10.72 3.16
C ARG A 331 -22.72 9.92 2.12
N LEU A 332 -23.29 8.78 2.53
CA LEU A 332 -24.17 7.94 1.71
C LEU A 332 -25.65 8.31 1.84
N ASN A 333 -25.98 9.22 2.78
CA ASN A 333 -27.24 9.94 2.89
C ASN A 333 -27.08 11.37 2.34
#